data_AF-A0A7Z0Y2H2-F1
#
_entry.id   AF-A0A7Z0Y2H2-F1
#
_cell.length_a   1.000
_cell.length_b   1.000
_cell.length_c   1.000
_cell.angle_alpha   90.00
_cell.angle_beta   90.00
_cell.angle_gamma   90.00
#
_symmetry.space_group_name_H-M   'P 1'
#
loop_
_entity.id
_entity.type
_entity.pdbx_description
1 polymer ?
#
loop_
_entity_poly.entity_id
_entity_poly.type
_entity_poly.pdbx_seq_one_letter_code
_entity_poly.pdbx_strand_id
1 'polypeptide(L)'
;MQYIYRLQQSKLTSLSYLTDGLGSVRENLEHLCSAHRLLAGELQDSANRSRLVIRRLEHWNAKETKYADSERTPLSPVRRKSLLQQLREFHTTASSVAERIHTFSVEQRYAAELLDLSVITIKHFLWRERVFMAIILGGDDNASLKLMSAEKCHLGLWYNGRGKKAYSHLPIFRSLGEIHSHYHEMINKIIDEGVEGTEFNQLSSDLAQLEVLSQQLVGGIVRIQKHIALLHKLQTELSV
;
A
#
# COMPACT_ATOMS: atom_id res chain seq x y z
N MET A 1 -21.14 -34.49 -8.44
CA MET A 1 -20.28 -33.83 -7.44
C MET A 1 -18.85 -33.61 -7.93
N GLN A 2 -18.10 -34.64 -8.36
CA GLN A 2 -16.69 -34.48 -8.81
C GLN A 2 -16.46 -33.43 -9.92
N TYR A 3 -17.35 -33.31 -10.92
CA TYR A 3 -17.23 -32.30 -11.98
C TYR A 3 -17.35 -30.86 -11.45
N ILE A 4 -18.35 -30.60 -10.59
CA ILE A 4 -18.58 -29.30 -9.96
C ILE A 4 -17.37 -28.92 -9.09
N TYR A 5 -16.87 -29.88 -8.31
CA TYR A 5 -15.66 -29.70 -7.51
C TYR A 5 -14.44 -29.32 -8.36
N ARG A 6 -14.18 -30.03 -9.47
CA ARG A 6 -13.05 -29.70 -10.37
C ARG A 6 -13.16 -28.30 -10.95
N LEU A 7 -14.37 -27.85 -11.32
CA LEU A 7 -14.59 -26.48 -11.79
C LEU A 7 -14.32 -25.45 -10.68
N GLN A 8 -14.79 -25.71 -9.46
CA GLN A 8 -14.52 -24.83 -8.31
C GLN A 8 -13.02 -24.78 -7.98
N GLN A 9 -12.33 -25.91 -7.96
CA GLN A 9 -10.90 -25.97 -7.69
C GLN A 9 -10.07 -25.28 -8.78
N SER A 10 -10.47 -25.41 -10.04
CA SER A 10 -9.88 -24.67 -11.15
C SER A 10 -10.02 -23.16 -10.94
N LYS A 11 -11.22 -22.69 -10.60
CA LYS A 11 -11.50 -21.27 -10.30
C LYS A 11 -10.66 -20.76 -9.11
N LEU A 12 -10.55 -21.53 -8.03
CA LEU A 12 -9.74 -21.17 -6.87
C LEU A 12 -8.26 -21.07 -7.22
N THR A 13 -7.76 -21.99 -8.05
CA THR A 13 -6.39 -21.96 -8.57
C THR A 13 -6.13 -20.72 -9.42
N SER A 14 -7.02 -20.39 -10.37
CA SER A 14 -6.90 -19.18 -11.18
C SER A 14 -6.90 -17.90 -10.33
N LEU A 15 -7.76 -17.82 -9.32
CA LEU A 15 -7.80 -16.68 -8.40
C LEU A 15 -6.53 -16.59 -7.55
N SER A 16 -5.95 -17.72 -7.14
CA SER A 16 -4.65 -17.75 -6.46
C SER A 16 -3.55 -17.12 -7.33
N TYR A 17 -3.40 -17.57 -8.58
CA TYR A 17 -2.43 -16.99 -9.52
C TYR A 17 -2.63 -15.49 -9.73
N LEU A 18 -3.88 -15.04 -9.86
CA LEU A 18 -4.19 -13.62 -9.95
C LEU A 18 -3.74 -12.86 -8.70
N THR A 19 -4.04 -13.37 -7.51
CA THR A 19 -3.61 -12.71 -6.26
C THR A 19 -2.09 -12.64 -6.09
N ASP A 20 -1.36 -13.65 -6.58
CA ASP A 20 0.11 -13.64 -6.53
C ASP A 20 0.70 -12.65 -7.55
N GLY A 21 0.11 -12.56 -8.75
CA GLY A 21 0.46 -11.53 -9.74
C GLY A 21 0.20 -10.11 -9.22
N LEU A 22 -0.90 -9.89 -8.51
CA LEU A 22 -1.18 -8.61 -7.84
C LEU A 22 -0.17 -8.29 -6.73
N GLY A 23 0.40 -9.31 -6.06
CA GLY A 23 1.50 -9.14 -5.14
C GLY A 23 2.74 -8.52 -5.80
N SER A 24 3.11 -9.00 -7.00
CA SER A 24 4.21 -8.41 -7.78
C SER A 24 3.92 -6.97 -8.20
N VAL A 25 2.68 -6.67 -8.61
CA VAL A 25 2.26 -5.29 -8.93
C VAL A 25 2.42 -4.37 -7.72
N ARG A 26 2.03 -4.82 -6.53
CA ARG A 26 2.21 -4.07 -5.28
C ARG A 26 3.69 -3.75 -5.02
N GLU A 27 4.57 -4.75 -5.13
CA GLU A 27 6.00 -4.58 -4.91
C GLU A 27 6.63 -3.59 -5.90
N ASN A 28 6.21 -3.65 -7.16
CA ASN A 28 6.63 -2.68 -8.18
C ASN A 28 6.18 -1.26 -7.83
N LEU A 29 4.95 -1.07 -7.34
CA LEU A 29 4.45 0.23 -6.90
C LEU A 29 5.25 0.77 -5.70
N GLU A 30 5.63 -0.08 -4.76
CA GLU A 30 6.45 0.29 -3.59
C GLU A 30 7.88 0.69 -4.00
N HIS A 31 8.47 -0.06 -4.93
CA HIS A 31 9.78 0.25 -5.49
C HIS A 31 9.76 1.58 -6.25
N LEU A 32 8.78 1.78 -7.14
CA LEU A 32 8.62 3.02 -7.90
C LEU A 32 8.36 4.22 -6.98
N CYS A 33 7.54 4.06 -5.93
CA CYS A 33 7.33 5.09 -4.92
C CYS A 33 8.65 5.53 -4.27
N SER A 34 9.47 4.55 -3.87
CA SER A 34 10.76 4.82 -3.23
C SER A 34 11.73 5.52 -4.18
N ALA A 35 11.82 5.05 -5.43
CA ALA A 35 12.66 5.66 -6.45
C ALA A 35 12.23 7.09 -6.80
N HIS A 36 10.93 7.34 -6.96
CA HIS A 36 10.41 8.68 -7.23
C HIS A 36 10.64 9.65 -6.06
N ARG A 37 10.53 9.20 -4.80
CA ARG A 37 10.87 10.05 -3.64
C ARG A 37 12.32 10.50 -3.65
N LEU A 38 13.26 9.60 -3.98
CA LEU A 38 14.67 9.94 -4.11
C LEU A 38 14.88 10.98 -5.22
N LEU A 39 14.32 10.75 -6.40
CA LEU A 39 14.42 11.66 -7.54
C LEU A 39 13.82 13.05 -7.25
N ALA A 40 12.67 13.10 -6.57
CA ALA A 40 12.08 14.36 -6.13
C ALA A 40 13.02 15.12 -5.17
N GLY A 41 13.66 14.41 -4.23
CA GLY A 41 14.65 14.99 -3.32
C GLY A 41 15.85 15.57 -4.05
N GLU A 42 16.43 14.84 -5.00
CA GLU A 42 17.57 15.30 -5.80
C GLU A 42 17.26 16.56 -6.63
N LEU A 43 16.06 16.61 -7.23
CA LEU A 43 15.59 17.79 -7.97
C LEU A 43 15.37 18.99 -7.04
N GLN A 44 14.80 18.75 -5.86
CA GLN A 44 14.61 19.80 -4.86
C GLN A 44 15.95 20.35 -4.37
N ASP A 45 16.95 19.49 -4.15
CA ASP A 45 18.31 19.89 -3.79
C ASP A 45 18.96 20.71 -4.90
N SER A 46 18.79 20.31 -6.16
CA SER A 46 19.28 21.06 -7.31
C SER A 46 18.61 22.45 -7.40
N ALA A 47 17.30 22.52 -7.16
CA ALA A 47 16.56 23.78 -7.08
C ALA A 47 17.05 24.66 -5.91
N ASN A 48 17.33 24.08 -4.75
CA ASN A 48 17.87 24.82 -3.60
C ASN A 48 19.27 25.38 -3.90
N ARG A 49 20.12 24.59 -4.56
CA ARG A 49 21.46 25.04 -5.00
C ARG A 49 21.36 26.20 -6.00
N SER A 50 20.48 26.11 -7.00
CA SER A 50 20.29 27.21 -7.97
C SER A 50 19.78 28.48 -7.29
N ARG A 51 18.86 28.36 -6.32
CA ARG A 51 18.40 29.50 -5.49
C ARG A 51 19.53 30.18 -4.72
N LEU A 52 20.47 29.41 -4.17
CA LEU A 52 21.65 29.97 -3.50
C LEU A 52 22.54 30.74 -4.48
N VAL A 53 22.74 30.23 -5.70
CA VAL A 53 23.52 30.93 -6.74
C VAL A 53 22.81 32.22 -7.18
N ILE A 54 21.50 32.18 -7.39
CA ILE A 54 20.68 33.37 -7.71
C ILE A 54 20.88 34.45 -6.64
N ARG A 55 20.74 34.11 -5.36
CA ARG A 55 20.92 35.06 -4.24
C ARG A 55 22.32 35.69 -4.23
N ARG A 56 23.37 34.91 -4.49
CA ARG A 56 24.75 35.43 -4.56
C ARG A 56 24.92 36.40 -5.72
N LEU A 57 24.40 36.06 -6.90
CA LEU A 57 24.48 36.90 -8.09
C LEU A 57 23.67 38.19 -7.93
N GLU A 58 22.50 38.15 -7.30
CA GLU A 58 21.69 39.33 -6.97
C GLU A 58 22.40 40.24 -5.97
N HIS A 59 23.00 39.68 -4.92
CA HIS A 59 23.76 40.44 -3.94
C HIS A 59 24.99 41.13 -4.57
N TRP A 60 25.72 40.40 -5.42
CA TRP A 60 26.83 40.97 -6.18
C TRP A 60 26.39 42.11 -7.11
N ASN A 61 25.24 41.95 -7.77
CA ASN A 61 24.67 42.99 -8.64
C ASN A 61 24.32 44.28 -7.88
N ALA A 62 23.78 44.15 -6.67
CA ALA A 62 23.46 45.29 -5.80
C ALA A 62 24.72 46.01 -5.25
N LYS A 63 25.86 45.29 -5.16
CA LYS A 63 27.13 45.85 -4.71
C LYS A 63 27.86 46.59 -5.83
N GLU A 64 27.85 46.08 -7.06
CA GLU A 64 28.46 46.74 -8.22
C GLU A 64 27.75 48.03 -8.62
N THR A 65 26.41 48.06 -8.55
CA THR A 65 25.64 49.28 -8.81
C THR A 65 25.94 50.41 -7.80
N LYS A 66 26.52 50.08 -6.63
CA LYS A 66 26.92 51.05 -5.59
C LYS A 66 28.37 51.55 -5.68
N TYR A 67 29.27 50.80 -6.32
CA TYR A 67 30.71 51.11 -6.36
C TYR A 67 31.22 50.98 -7.81
N ALA A 68 30.71 51.82 -8.70
CA ALA A 68 30.92 51.74 -10.15
C ALA A 68 32.32 52.20 -10.62
N ASP A 69 33.36 52.01 -9.81
CA ASP A 69 34.73 52.32 -10.18
C ASP A 69 35.66 51.12 -9.92
N SER A 70 36.61 50.92 -10.83
CA SER A 70 37.59 49.84 -10.94
C SER A 70 37.18 48.51 -11.62
N GLU A 71 37.73 48.36 -12.82
CA GLU A 71 38.40 47.17 -13.39
C GLU A 71 38.00 45.75 -12.91
N ARG A 72 37.69 44.93 -13.93
CA ARG A 72 37.56 43.45 -13.94
C ARG A 72 36.31 42.88 -13.31
N THR A 73 35.18 43.15 -13.95
CA THR A 73 34.00 42.28 -13.92
C THR A 73 34.20 41.07 -14.84
N PRO A 74 34.17 39.81 -14.35
CA PRO A 74 34.35 38.62 -15.19
C PRO A 74 33.24 38.40 -16.23
N LEU A 75 32.07 39.04 -16.05
CA LEU A 75 30.87 38.86 -16.88
C LEU A 75 30.22 40.21 -17.18
N SER A 76 29.89 40.44 -18.47
CA SER A 76 29.14 41.62 -18.89
C SER A 76 27.73 41.65 -18.28
N PRO A 77 27.13 42.84 -18.06
CA PRO A 77 25.80 42.98 -17.46
C PRO A 77 24.72 42.16 -18.19
N VAL A 78 24.79 42.09 -19.52
CA VAL A 78 23.85 41.32 -20.36
C VAL A 78 23.99 39.82 -20.13
N ARG A 79 25.22 39.29 -20.13
CA ARG A 79 25.47 37.85 -19.90
C ARG A 79 25.01 37.43 -18.50
N ARG A 80 25.21 38.29 -17.51
CA ARG A 80 24.79 38.07 -16.13
C ARG A 80 23.26 38.06 -15.97
N LYS A 81 22.56 39.00 -16.60
CA LYS A 81 21.08 39.03 -16.62
C LYS A 81 20.51 37.76 -17.27
N SER A 82 21.10 37.33 -18.39
CA SER A 82 20.73 36.08 -19.07
C SER A 82 20.96 34.85 -18.18
N LEU A 83 22.12 34.75 -17.52
CA LEU A 83 22.41 33.66 -16.59
C LEU A 83 21.44 33.63 -15.40
N LEU A 84 21.12 34.80 -14.82
CA LEU A 84 20.12 34.90 -13.75
C LEU A 84 18.74 34.41 -14.18
N GLN A 85 18.33 34.75 -15.41
CA GLN A 85 17.06 34.28 -15.98
C GLN A 85 17.06 32.75 -16.15
N GLN A 86 18.10 32.18 -16.74
CA GLN A 86 18.22 30.72 -16.91
C GLN A 86 18.23 29.98 -15.56
N LEU A 87 18.92 30.52 -14.56
CA LEU A 87 18.93 29.92 -13.22
C LEU A 87 17.56 29.98 -12.54
N ARG A 88 16.80 31.07 -12.73
CA ARG A 88 15.42 31.19 -12.22
C ARG A 88 14.49 30.20 -12.91
N GLU A 89 14.56 30.10 -14.23
CA GLU A 89 13.80 29.11 -15.00
C GLU A 89 14.13 27.68 -14.57
N PHE A 90 15.42 27.38 -14.37
CA PHE A 90 15.86 26.10 -13.84
C PHE A 90 15.31 25.85 -12.42
N HIS A 91 15.41 26.82 -11.52
CA HIS A 91 14.88 26.72 -10.15
C HIS A 91 13.40 26.38 -10.14
N THR A 92 12.60 27.15 -10.90
CA THR A 92 11.15 26.98 -10.99
C THR A 92 10.81 25.62 -11.60
N THR A 93 11.48 25.24 -12.69
CA THR A 93 11.24 23.95 -13.37
C THR A 93 11.61 22.78 -12.48
N ALA A 94 12.80 22.79 -11.88
CA ALA A 94 13.27 21.72 -11.01
C ALA A 94 12.36 21.54 -9.77
N SER A 95 11.94 22.64 -9.14
CA SER A 95 11.01 22.60 -8.00
C SER A 95 9.64 22.05 -8.42
N SER A 96 9.10 22.51 -9.55
CA SER A 96 7.80 22.03 -10.04
C SER A 96 7.82 20.54 -10.42
N VAL A 97 8.90 20.07 -11.06
CA VAL A 97 9.07 18.65 -11.39
C VAL A 97 9.25 17.82 -10.11
N ALA A 98 10.04 18.31 -9.14
CA ALA A 98 10.21 17.64 -7.85
C ALA A 98 8.86 17.44 -7.13
N GLU A 99 8.03 18.48 -7.08
CA GLU A 99 6.70 18.45 -6.48
C GLU A 99 5.78 17.43 -7.18
N ARG A 100 5.71 17.46 -8.52
CA ARG A 100 4.91 16.50 -9.29
C ARG A 100 5.35 15.05 -9.08
N ILE A 101 6.66 14.79 -9.04
CA ILE A 101 7.21 13.46 -8.78
C ILE A 101 6.90 13.03 -7.34
N HIS A 102 7.00 13.95 -6.37
CA HIS A 102 6.62 13.68 -5.00
C HIS A 102 5.14 13.29 -4.90
N THR A 103 4.24 14.06 -5.50
CA THR A 103 2.80 13.73 -5.55
C THR A 103 2.57 12.37 -6.20
N PHE A 104 3.22 12.09 -7.33
CA PHE A 104 3.11 10.79 -7.98
C PHE A 104 3.60 9.63 -7.09
N SER A 105 4.65 9.84 -6.29
CA SER A 105 5.11 8.84 -5.31
C SER A 105 4.07 8.58 -4.20
N VAL A 106 3.30 9.60 -3.80
CA VAL A 106 2.22 9.46 -2.82
C VAL A 106 1.08 8.64 -3.41
N GLU A 107 0.68 8.91 -4.66
CA GLU A 107 -0.33 8.14 -5.39
C GLU A 107 0.04 6.66 -5.51
N GLN A 108 1.30 6.36 -5.86
CA GLN A 108 1.79 4.99 -5.98
C GLN A 108 1.74 4.23 -4.65
N ARG A 109 2.12 4.89 -3.55
CA ARG A 109 2.01 4.31 -2.21
C ARG A 109 0.56 4.02 -1.86
N TYR A 110 -0.33 4.97 -2.11
CA TYR A 110 -1.77 4.82 -1.86
C TYR A 110 -2.35 3.62 -2.62
N ALA A 111 -2.05 3.52 -3.93
CA ALA A 111 -2.47 2.39 -4.76
C ALA A 111 -1.92 1.05 -4.22
N ALA A 112 -0.65 1.01 -3.80
CA ALA A 112 -0.04 -0.19 -3.24
C ALA A 112 -0.74 -0.64 -1.94
N GLU A 113 -1.08 0.30 -1.05
CA GLU A 113 -1.77 -0.01 0.21
C GLU A 113 -3.18 -0.55 -0.01
N LEU A 114 -3.95 0.04 -0.92
CA LEU A 114 -5.29 -0.45 -1.26
C LEU A 114 -5.24 -1.82 -1.93
N LEU A 115 -4.25 -2.04 -2.80
CA LEU A 115 -4.06 -3.31 -3.48
C LEU A 115 -3.74 -4.43 -2.49
N ASP A 116 -2.84 -4.18 -1.53
CA ASP A 116 -2.45 -5.17 -0.52
C ASP A 116 -3.67 -5.61 0.32
N LEU A 117 -4.48 -4.65 0.79
CA LEU A 117 -5.71 -4.96 1.54
C LEU A 117 -6.78 -5.68 0.69
N SER A 118 -6.85 -5.37 -0.61
CA SER A 118 -7.75 -6.06 -1.53
C SER A 118 -7.31 -7.50 -1.77
N VAL A 119 -6.02 -7.74 -1.96
CA VAL A 119 -5.45 -9.09 -2.07
C VAL A 119 -5.69 -9.89 -0.80
N ILE A 120 -5.46 -9.29 0.38
CA ILE A 120 -5.75 -9.93 1.67
C ILE A 120 -7.22 -10.37 1.77
N THR A 121 -8.15 -9.49 1.38
CA THR A 121 -9.59 -9.78 1.37
C THR A 121 -9.91 -10.96 0.47
N ILE A 122 -9.40 -10.96 -0.77
CA ILE A 122 -9.61 -12.06 -1.72
C ILE A 122 -9.03 -13.36 -1.18
N LYS A 123 -7.81 -13.35 -0.60
CA LYS A 123 -7.19 -14.55 -0.05
C LYS A 123 -8.01 -15.16 1.09
N HIS A 124 -8.61 -14.36 1.96
CA HIS A 124 -9.48 -14.87 3.03
C HIS A 124 -10.81 -15.42 2.50
N PHE A 125 -11.38 -14.78 1.48
CA PHE A 125 -12.54 -15.32 0.78
C PHE A 125 -12.23 -16.69 0.16
N LEU A 126 -11.11 -16.80 -0.57
CA LEU A 126 -10.66 -18.07 -1.15
C LEU A 126 -10.46 -19.15 -0.09
N TRP A 127 -9.91 -18.77 1.06
CA TRP A 127 -9.70 -19.68 2.17
C TRP A 127 -11.00 -20.26 2.70
N ARG A 128 -12.01 -19.41 2.92
CA ARG A 128 -13.36 -19.85 3.32
C ARG A 128 -13.97 -20.82 2.32
N GLU A 129 -13.90 -20.51 1.03
CA GLU A 129 -14.44 -21.39 -0.01
C GLU A 129 -13.75 -22.75 0.00
N ARG A 130 -12.43 -22.82 0.25
CA ARG A 130 -11.73 -24.11 0.39
C ARG A 130 -12.21 -24.90 1.61
N VAL A 131 -12.48 -24.26 2.73
CA VAL A 131 -13.06 -24.92 3.92
C VAL A 131 -14.43 -25.52 3.59
N PHE A 132 -15.32 -24.76 2.93
CA PHE A 132 -16.62 -25.28 2.50
C PHE A 132 -16.49 -26.46 1.53
N MET A 133 -15.53 -26.40 0.60
CA MET A 133 -15.27 -27.50 -0.33
C MET A 133 -14.76 -28.76 0.38
N ALA A 134 -13.82 -28.61 1.32
CA ALA A 134 -13.31 -29.74 2.10
C ALA A 134 -14.44 -30.41 2.89
N ILE A 135 -15.35 -29.62 3.45
CA ILE A 135 -16.52 -30.15 4.19
C ILE A 135 -17.44 -30.95 3.27
N ILE A 136 -17.80 -30.40 2.09
CA ILE A 136 -18.66 -31.07 1.11
C ILE A 136 -18.07 -32.38 0.60
N LEU A 137 -16.74 -32.48 0.55
CA LEU A 137 -16.01 -33.66 0.09
C LEU A 137 -15.65 -34.66 1.19
N GLY A 138 -16.02 -34.42 2.45
CA GLY A 138 -15.72 -35.32 3.55
C GLY A 138 -14.26 -35.24 4.06
N GLY A 139 -13.60 -34.08 3.92
CA GLY A 139 -12.32 -33.81 4.57
C GLY A 139 -11.05 -34.09 3.75
N ASP A 140 -11.18 -34.33 2.44
CA ASP A 140 -10.09 -34.73 1.52
C ASP A 140 -8.93 -33.70 1.38
N ASP A 141 -9.01 -32.53 2.04
CA ASP A 141 -7.99 -31.45 2.03
C ASP A 141 -7.69 -30.84 3.41
N ASN A 142 -8.09 -31.50 4.51
CA ASN A 142 -8.03 -30.94 5.87
C ASN A 142 -6.60 -30.57 6.35
N ALA A 143 -5.58 -31.34 5.92
CA ALA A 143 -4.20 -31.11 6.35
C ALA A 143 -3.59 -29.83 5.73
N SER A 144 -3.91 -29.53 4.47
CA SER A 144 -3.44 -28.30 3.81
C SER A 144 -4.13 -27.05 4.37
N LEU A 145 -5.39 -27.19 4.78
CA LEU A 145 -6.20 -26.15 5.42
C LEU A 145 -5.78 -25.83 6.87
N LYS A 146 -5.10 -26.74 7.57
CA LYS A 146 -4.55 -26.44 8.91
C LYS A 146 -3.22 -25.69 8.88
N LEU A 147 -2.47 -25.77 7.78
CA LEU A 147 -1.11 -25.24 7.69
C LEU A 147 -1.03 -23.71 7.70
N MET A 148 -2.13 -23.00 7.45
CA MET A 148 -2.14 -21.54 7.45
C MET A 148 -2.60 -20.98 8.79
N SER A 149 -1.65 -20.81 9.71
CA SER A 149 -1.89 -20.10 10.97
C SER A 149 -2.22 -18.62 10.72
N ALA A 150 -2.99 -18.02 11.63
CA ALA A 150 -3.34 -16.60 11.59
C ALA A 150 -2.09 -15.71 11.42
N GLU A 151 -0.97 -16.08 12.05
CA GLU A 151 0.27 -15.29 11.99
C GLU A 151 0.99 -15.35 10.64
N LYS A 152 0.89 -16.49 9.94
CA LYS A 152 1.60 -16.75 8.68
C LYS A 152 0.76 -16.45 7.45
N CYS A 153 -0.53 -16.19 7.61
CA CYS A 153 -1.38 -15.77 6.50
C CYS A 153 -1.02 -14.34 6.05
N HIS A 154 -1.50 -13.93 4.87
CA HIS A 154 -1.17 -12.60 4.32
C HIS A 154 -1.66 -11.46 5.22
N LEU A 155 -2.83 -11.62 5.86
CA LEU A 155 -3.30 -10.65 6.85
C LEU A 155 -2.41 -10.64 8.08
N GLY A 156 -1.98 -11.80 8.59
CA GLY A 156 -1.08 -11.89 9.74
C GLY A 156 0.27 -11.21 9.51
N LEU A 157 0.89 -11.47 8.35
CA LEU A 157 2.15 -10.83 7.95
C LEU A 157 1.99 -9.31 7.80
N TRP A 158 0.89 -8.87 7.16
CA TRP A 158 0.58 -7.45 7.05
C TRP A 158 0.32 -6.83 8.43
N TYR A 159 -0.50 -7.49 9.26
CA TYR A 159 -0.92 -7.04 10.58
C TYR A 159 0.29 -6.85 11.46
N ASN A 160 1.16 -7.85 11.60
CA ASN A 160 2.34 -7.78 12.45
C ASN A 160 3.48 -6.93 11.86
N GLY A 161 3.47 -6.69 10.56
CA GLY A 161 4.47 -5.90 9.85
C GLY A 161 4.02 -4.45 9.60
N ARG A 162 3.82 -4.13 8.32
CA ARG A 162 3.52 -2.77 7.84
C ARG A 162 2.20 -2.21 8.39
N GLY A 163 1.18 -3.05 8.55
CA GLY A 163 -0.12 -2.68 9.10
C GLY A 163 0.02 -2.14 10.53
N LYS A 164 0.75 -2.82 11.41
CA LYS A 164 1.01 -2.35 12.78
C LYS A 164 1.75 -1.03 12.81
N LYS A 165 2.77 -0.85 11.96
CA LYS A 165 3.54 0.40 11.90
C LYS A 165 2.66 1.60 11.51
N ALA A 166 1.74 1.41 10.57
CA ALA A 166 0.91 2.49 10.05
C ALA A 166 -0.39 2.70 10.85
N TYR A 167 -1.04 1.64 11.31
CA TYR A 167 -2.46 1.66 11.73
C TYR A 167 -2.73 1.17 13.16
N SER A 168 -1.69 0.82 13.94
CA SER A 168 -1.88 0.32 15.32
C SER A 168 -2.58 1.29 16.27
N HIS A 169 -2.55 2.59 15.96
CA HIS A 169 -3.25 3.63 16.71
C HIS A 169 -4.78 3.58 16.51
N LEU A 170 -5.28 2.88 15.49
CA LEU A 170 -6.70 2.81 15.18
C LEU A 170 -7.40 1.72 16.00
N PRO A 171 -8.53 2.01 16.67
CA PRO A 171 -9.31 0.99 17.37
C PRO A 171 -9.76 -0.16 16.45
N ILE A 172 -10.12 0.15 15.19
CA ILE A 172 -10.53 -0.86 14.21
C ILE A 172 -9.39 -1.82 13.85
N PHE A 173 -8.15 -1.36 13.90
CA PHE A 173 -6.99 -2.22 13.66
C PHE A 173 -6.85 -3.26 14.78
N ARG A 174 -7.01 -2.86 16.05
CA ARG A 174 -6.98 -3.81 17.17
C ARG A 174 -8.09 -4.86 17.06
N SER A 175 -9.32 -4.39 16.85
CA SER A 175 -10.48 -5.29 16.68
C SER A 175 -10.31 -6.24 15.48
N LEU A 176 -9.71 -5.78 14.38
CA LEU A 176 -9.42 -6.66 13.23
C LEU A 176 -8.50 -7.81 13.61
N GLY A 177 -7.51 -7.58 14.47
CA GLY A 177 -6.61 -8.64 14.95
C GLY A 177 -7.35 -9.70 15.76
N GLU A 178 -8.25 -9.29 16.66
CA GLU A 178 -9.07 -10.20 17.46
C GLU A 178 -10.02 -11.03 16.58
N ILE A 179 -10.73 -10.38 15.65
CA ILE A 179 -11.63 -11.06 14.69
C ILE A 179 -10.84 -12.06 13.84
N HIS A 180 -9.65 -11.67 13.39
CA HIS A 180 -8.78 -12.52 12.57
C HIS A 180 -8.31 -13.77 13.32
N SER A 181 -7.90 -13.65 14.58
CA SER A 181 -7.55 -14.81 15.41
C SER A 181 -8.74 -15.75 15.59
N HIS A 182 -9.91 -15.22 15.99
CA HIS A 182 -11.12 -16.03 16.16
C HIS A 182 -11.58 -16.71 14.85
N TYR A 183 -11.41 -16.04 13.70
CA TYR A 183 -11.70 -16.62 12.39
C TYR A 183 -10.86 -17.88 12.12
N HIS A 184 -9.55 -17.82 12.35
CA HIS A 184 -8.67 -18.97 12.17
C HIS A 184 -8.90 -20.07 13.23
N GLU A 185 -9.18 -19.69 14.48
CA GLU A 185 -9.55 -20.65 15.53
C GLU A 185 -10.82 -21.42 15.18
N MET A 186 -11.84 -20.75 14.65
CA MET A 186 -13.08 -21.38 14.19
C MET A 186 -12.84 -22.35 13.02
N ILE A 187 -11.99 -21.96 12.06
CA ILE A 187 -11.62 -22.86 10.96
C ILE A 187 -10.92 -24.11 11.48
N ASN A 188 -9.96 -23.94 12.39
CA ASN A 188 -9.24 -25.07 12.97
C ASN A 188 -10.19 -25.99 13.71
N LYS A 189 -11.11 -25.44 14.52
CA LYS A 189 -12.16 -26.20 15.21
C LYS A 189 -12.98 -27.05 14.22
N ILE A 190 -13.51 -26.45 13.15
CA ILE A 190 -14.33 -27.16 12.17
C ILE A 190 -13.53 -28.28 11.47
N ILE A 191 -12.26 -28.05 11.18
CA ILE A 191 -11.38 -29.06 10.56
C ILE A 191 -11.04 -30.19 11.54
N ASP A 192 -10.80 -29.84 12.82
CA ASP A 192 -10.49 -30.78 13.90
C ASP A 192 -11.67 -31.72 14.21
N GLU A 193 -12.87 -31.16 14.30
CA GLU A 193 -14.10 -31.92 14.58
C GLU A 193 -14.47 -32.83 13.41
N GLY A 194 -14.15 -32.42 12.18
CA GLY A 194 -14.43 -33.19 10.98
C GLY A 194 -15.92 -33.31 10.67
N VAL A 195 -16.24 -33.80 9.47
CA VAL A 195 -17.64 -33.88 9.00
C VAL A 195 -18.31 -35.20 9.35
N GLU A 196 -17.54 -36.29 9.38
CA GLU A 196 -18.09 -37.65 9.53
C GLU A 196 -18.62 -37.95 10.94
N GLY A 197 -18.26 -37.15 11.95
CA GLY A 197 -18.68 -37.34 13.35
C GLY A 197 -19.51 -36.19 13.95
N THR A 198 -19.78 -35.14 13.17
CA THR A 198 -20.41 -33.91 13.69
C THR A 198 -21.90 -33.88 13.35
N GLU A 199 -22.74 -33.68 14.37
CA GLU A 199 -24.18 -33.48 14.21
C GLU A 199 -24.46 -32.30 13.27
N PHE A 200 -25.42 -32.46 12.34
CA PHE A 200 -25.72 -31.44 11.33
C PHE A 200 -26.01 -30.06 11.92
N ASN A 201 -26.72 -30.01 13.05
CA ASN A 201 -27.04 -28.76 13.74
C ASN A 201 -25.78 -28.06 14.27
N GLN A 202 -24.82 -28.83 14.79
CA GLN A 202 -23.56 -28.30 15.29
C GLN A 202 -22.73 -27.75 14.13
N LEU A 203 -22.54 -28.54 13.07
CA LEU A 203 -21.82 -28.12 11.87
C LEU A 203 -22.45 -26.86 11.23
N SER A 204 -23.78 -26.82 11.14
CA SER A 204 -24.50 -25.65 10.61
C SER A 204 -24.28 -24.40 11.46
N SER A 205 -24.27 -24.54 12.79
CA SER A 205 -23.99 -23.44 13.71
C SER A 205 -22.56 -22.92 13.56
N ASP A 206 -21.57 -23.82 13.48
CA ASP A 206 -20.17 -23.43 13.33
C ASP A 206 -19.90 -22.75 11.99
N LEU A 207 -20.52 -23.23 10.90
CA LEU A 207 -20.42 -22.60 9.58
C LEU A 207 -21.09 -21.22 9.55
N ALA A 208 -22.24 -21.06 10.23
CA ALA A 208 -22.89 -19.76 10.37
C ALA A 208 -22.00 -18.77 11.15
N GLN A 209 -21.36 -19.24 12.23
CA GLN A 209 -20.43 -18.41 13.01
C GLN A 209 -19.17 -18.03 12.21
N LEU A 210 -18.62 -18.96 11.44
CA LEU A 210 -17.51 -18.70 10.53
C LEU A 210 -17.87 -17.62 9.49
N GLU A 211 -19.09 -17.66 8.94
CA GLU A 211 -19.56 -16.67 7.99
C GLU A 211 -19.70 -15.28 8.64
N VAL A 212 -20.23 -15.19 9.86
CA VAL A 212 -20.29 -13.93 10.61
C VAL A 212 -18.89 -13.35 10.84
N LEU A 213 -17.92 -14.18 11.26
CA LEU A 213 -16.54 -13.76 11.45
C LEU A 213 -15.89 -13.31 10.13
N SER A 214 -16.15 -14.02 9.03
CA SER A 214 -15.71 -13.63 7.68
C SER A 214 -16.20 -12.23 7.30
N GLN A 215 -17.50 -11.96 7.50
CA GLN A 215 -18.09 -10.65 7.19
C GLN A 215 -17.52 -9.54 8.08
N GLN A 216 -17.30 -9.82 9.37
CA GLN A 216 -16.65 -8.89 10.29
C GLN A 216 -15.20 -8.59 9.87
N LEU A 217 -14.45 -9.60 9.44
CA LEU A 217 -13.08 -9.48 8.97
C LEU A 217 -13.01 -8.57 7.74
N VAL A 218 -13.81 -8.87 6.71
CA VAL A 218 -13.90 -8.06 5.49
C VAL A 218 -14.38 -6.65 5.81
N GLY A 219 -15.37 -6.50 6.67
CA GLY A 219 -15.85 -5.20 7.14
C GLY A 219 -14.78 -4.38 7.85
N GLY A 220 -13.93 -5.02 8.66
CA GLY A 220 -12.78 -4.41 9.32
C GLY A 220 -11.74 -3.91 8.31
N ILE A 221 -11.39 -4.74 7.32
CA ILE A 221 -10.46 -4.37 6.25
C ILE A 221 -10.99 -3.18 5.45
N VAL A 222 -12.26 -3.21 5.05
CA VAL A 222 -12.90 -2.11 4.31
C VAL A 222 -12.90 -0.80 5.10
N ARG A 223 -13.09 -0.85 6.42
CA ARG A 223 -13.00 0.36 7.26
C ARG A 223 -11.58 0.93 7.29
N ILE A 224 -10.55 0.08 7.30
CA ILE A 224 -9.15 0.52 7.17
C ILE A 224 -8.92 1.13 5.79
N GLN A 225 -9.38 0.49 4.70
CA GLN A 225 -9.27 1.05 3.34
C GLN A 225 -9.93 2.44 3.24
N LYS A 226 -11.10 2.63 3.84
CA LYS A 226 -11.77 3.94 3.91
C LYS A 226 -10.94 4.97 4.68
N HIS A 227 -10.30 4.57 5.77
CA HIS A 227 -9.40 5.46 6.52
C HIS A 227 -8.19 5.87 5.67
N ILE A 228 -7.58 4.93 4.94
CA ILE A 228 -6.48 5.20 4.02
C ILE A 228 -6.91 6.20 2.93
N ALA A 229 -8.08 5.99 2.32
CA ALA A 229 -8.62 6.91 1.32
C ALA A 229 -8.88 8.32 1.87
N LEU A 230 -9.37 8.44 3.11
CA LEU A 230 -9.55 9.73 3.78
C LEU A 230 -8.21 10.44 4.04
N LEU A 231 -7.22 9.73 4.57
CA LEU A 231 -5.88 10.29 4.79
C LEU A 231 -5.23 10.76 3.49
N HIS A 232 -5.39 9.98 2.42
CA HIS A 232 -4.87 10.32 1.11
C HIS A 232 -5.55 11.58 0.54
N LYS A 233 -6.88 11.67 0.63
CA LYS A 233 -7.64 12.86 0.23
C LYS A 233 -7.19 14.12 0.99
N LEU A 234 -6.99 14.01 2.30
CA LEU A 234 -6.50 15.14 3.10
C LEU A 234 -5.08 15.56 2.69
N GLN A 235 -4.20 14.61 2.37
CA GLN A 235 -2.85 14.88 1.88
C GLN A 235 -2.84 15.58 0.53
N THR A 236 -3.74 15.19 -0.39
CA THR A 236 -3.82 15.82 -1.71
C THR A 236 -4.49 17.19 -1.67
N GLU A 237 -5.51 17.39 -0.83
CA GLU A 237 -6.17 18.71 -0.65
C GLU A 237 -5.27 19.73 0.07
N LEU A 238 -4.38 19.31 0.97
CA LEU A 238 -3.39 20.19 1.61
C LEU A 238 -2.19 20.53 0.70
N SER A 239 -2.07 19.87 -0.46
CA SER A 239 -0.99 20.07 -1.43
C SER A 239 -1.42 20.94 -2.63
N VAL A 240 -2.64 21.50 -2.61
CA VAL A 240 -3.21 22.44 -3.61
C VAL A 240 -3.34 23.82 -2.96
#